data_AF-A0A2K3LPM8-F1
#
_entry.id   AF-A0A2K3LPM8-F1
#
_cell.length_a   1.000
_cell.length_b   1.000
_cell.length_c   1.000
_cell.angle_alpha   90.00
_cell.angle_beta   90.00
_cell.angle_gamma   90.00
#
_symmetry.space_group_name_H-M   'P 1'
#
loop_
_entity.id
_entity.type
_entity.pdbx_description
1 polymer ?
#
loop_
_entity_poly.entity_id
_entity_poly.type
_entity_poly.pdbx_seq_one_letter_code
_entity_poly.pdbx_strand_id
1 'polypeptide(L)' 'MRLSSSIRPILKLKKAEVEWLGLHAFIQVLKRKQSRHKKLLAVLKSKLSSHRISGSVSPELKFAVDAENSSLLWKIKY' A
#
# COMPACT_ATOMS: atom_id res chain seq x y z
N MET A 1 24.23 9.25 6.58
CA MET A 1 23.40 9.87 7.63
C MET A 1 22.58 8.78 8.32
N ARG A 2 23.02 8.30 9.50
CA ARG A 2 22.23 7.35 10.30
C ARG A 2 21.15 8.14 11.01
N LEU A 3 19.91 8.06 10.53
CA LEU A 3 18.76 8.58 11.25
C LEU A 3 18.70 7.87 12.61
N SER A 4 18.80 8.62 13.70
CA SER A 4 18.69 8.10 15.05
C SER A 4 17.36 7.34 15.19
N SER A 5 17.37 6.14 15.78
CA SER A 5 16.15 5.32 15.95
C SER A 5 15.12 5.93 16.89
N SER A 6 15.34 7.16 17.36
CA SER A 6 14.46 7.94 18.21
C SER A 6 13.41 8.76 17.46
N ILE A 7 13.53 8.93 16.13
CA ILE A 7 12.54 9.68 15.35
C ILE A 7 11.39 8.74 15.00
N ARG A 8 10.23 8.95 15.64
CA ARG A 8 8.95 8.35 15.23
C ARG A 8 8.13 9.40 14.50
N PRO A 9 8.33 9.59 13.18
CA PRO A 9 7.59 10.62 12.45
C PRO A 9 6.09 10.30 12.50
N ILE A 10 5.30 11.26 12.97
CA ILE A 10 3.83 11.16 12.95
C ILE A 10 3.37 11.60 11.56
N LEU A 11 3.00 10.62 10.73
CA LEU A 11 2.40 10.87 9.43
C LEU A 11 0.95 11.33 9.60
N LYS A 12 0.68 12.60 9.26
CA LYS A 12 -0.68 13.13 9.22
C LYS A 12 -1.30 12.83 7.86
N LEU A 13 -2.14 11.81 7.80
CA LEU A 13 -2.85 11.39 6.60
C LEU A 13 -4.35 11.53 6.78
N LYS A 14 -5.05 11.91 5.71
CA LYS A 14 -6.51 11.86 5.66
C LYS A 14 -6.96 10.41 5.67
N LYS A 15 -8.15 10.15 6.22
CA LYS A 15 -8.74 8.80 6.26
C LYS A 15 -8.69 8.06 4.92
N ALA A 16 -8.98 8.77 3.82
CA ALA A 16 -8.95 8.16 2.49
C ALA A 16 -7.54 7.84 1.97
N GLU A 17 -6.52 8.60 2.38
CA GLU A 17 -5.14 8.29 2.03
C GLU A 17 -4.70 7.01 2.75
N VAL A 18 -5.06 6.88 4.03
CA VAL A 18 -4.83 5.65 4.81
C VAL A 18 -5.55 4.47 4.19
N GLU A 19 -6.82 4.63 3.79
CA GLU A 19 -7.62 3.55 3.19
C GLU A 19 -7.03 3.12 1.84
N TRP A 20 -6.62 4.08 1.01
CA TRP A 20 -5.98 3.83 -0.28
C TRP A 20 -4.64 3.11 -0.14
N LEU A 21 -3.78 3.54 0.80
CA LEU A 21 -2.52 2.86 1.12
C LEU A 21 -2.76 1.43 1.59
N GLY A 22 -3.76 1.23 2.46
CA GLY A 22 -4.16 -0.10 2.93
C GLY A 22 -4.59 -1.02 1.79
N LEU A 23 -5.43 -0.53 0.87
CA LEU A 23 -5.86 -1.29 -0.32
C LEU A 23 -4.66 -1.72 -1.18
N HIS A 24 -3.71 -0.82 -1.42
CA HIS A 24 -2.48 -1.16 -2.15
C HIS A 24 -1.67 -2.25 -1.46
N ALA A 25 -1.46 -2.12 -0.14
CA ALA A 25 -0.70 -3.10 0.64
C ALA A 25 -1.35 -4.51 0.60
N PHE A 26 -2.67 -4.59 0.81
CA PHE A 26 -3.40 -5.85 0.71
C PHE A 26 -3.31 -6.46 -0.69
N ILE A 27 -3.48 -5.66 -1.74
CA ILE A 27 -3.38 -6.15 -3.12
C ILE A 27 -1.98 -6.69 -3.41
N GLN A 28 -0.92 -6.00 -2.99
CA GLN A 28 0.46 -6.45 -3.23
C GLN A 28 0.75 -7.80 -2.55
N VAL A 29 0.35 -7.96 -1.29
CA VAL A 29 0.53 -9.20 -0.52
C VAL A 29 -0.30 -10.34 -1.14
N LEU A 30 -1.59 -10.09 -1.38
CA LEU A 30 -2.51 -11.13 -1.85
C LEU A 30 -2.22 -11.57 -3.29
N LYS A 31 -1.66 -10.69 -4.14
CA LYS A 31 -1.19 -11.07 -5.48
C LYS A 31 -0.19 -12.22 -5.43
N ARG A 32 0.68 -12.28 -4.41
CA ARG A 32 1.64 -13.39 -4.23
C ARG A 32 0.97 -14.72 -3.80
N LYS A 33 -0.29 -14.66 -3.35
CA LYS A 33 -1.14 -15.81 -3.02
C LYS A 33 -2.41 -15.84 -3.88
N GLN A 34 -2.32 -15.39 -5.13
CA GLN A 34 -3.49 -15.19 -5.99
C GLN A 34 -4.34 -16.44 -6.19
N SER A 35 -3.74 -17.63 -6.24
CA SER A 35 -4.47 -18.91 -6.37
C SER A 35 -5.51 -19.10 -5.26
N ARG A 36 -5.18 -18.68 -4.03
CA ARG A 36 -6.05 -18.78 -2.85
C ARG A 36 -7.03 -17.61 -2.73
N HIS A 37 -6.67 -16.42 -3.23
CA HIS A 37 -7.40 -15.18 -2.95
C HIS A 37 -7.95 -14.45 -4.19
N LYS A 38 -8.16 -15.15 -5.32
CA LYS A 38 -8.60 -14.54 -6.58
C LYS A 38 -9.88 -13.69 -6.46
N LYS A 39 -10.90 -14.19 -5.75
CA LYS A 39 -12.17 -13.47 -5.54
C LYS A 39 -11.96 -12.19 -4.73
N LEU A 40 -11.24 -12.26 -3.62
CA LEU A 40 -10.94 -11.11 -2.77
C LEU A 40 -10.10 -10.07 -3.53
N LEU A 41 -9.10 -10.51 -4.30
CA LEU A 41 -8.29 -9.62 -5.14
C LEU A 41 -9.13 -8.83 -6.14
N ALA A 42 -10.14 -9.44 -6.74
CA ALA A 42 -11.03 -8.74 -7.67
C ALA A 42 -11.81 -7.63 -6.97
N VAL A 43 -12.38 -7.92 -5.78
CA VAL A 43 -13.11 -6.93 -4.97
C VAL A 43 -12.20 -5.78 -4.54
N LEU A 44 -10.99 -6.07 -4.05
CA LEU A 44 -10.04 -5.05 -3.62
C LEU A 44 -9.59 -4.16 -4.77
N LYS A 45 -9.31 -4.73 -5.95
CA LYS A 45 -8.95 -3.96 -7.14
C LYS A 45 -10.10 -3.06 -7.60
N SER A 46 -11.33 -3.57 -7.58
CA SER A 46 -12.52 -2.78 -7.90
C SER A 46 -12.67 -1.60 -6.93
N LYS A 47 -12.58 -1.87 -5.62
CA LYS A 47 -12.64 -0.81 -4.58
C LYS A 47 -11.51 0.21 -4.73
N LEU A 48 -10.30 -0.21 -5.10
CA LEU A 48 -9.19 0.70 -5.35
C LEU A 48 -9.44 1.57 -6.59
N SER A 49 -9.98 0.99 -7.66
CA SER A 49 -10.26 1.74 -8.90
C SER A 49 -11.34 2.81 -8.71
N SER A 50 -12.36 2.53 -7.90
CA SER A 50 -13.42 3.50 -7.57
C SER A 50 -13.06 4.44 -6.41
N HIS A 51 -11.88 4.30 -5.82
CA HIS A 51 -11.50 5.07 -4.66
C HIS A 51 -11.28 6.55 -5.01
N ARG A 52 -11.86 7.46 -4.21
CA ARG A 52 -11.96 8.90 -4.52
C ARG A 52 -10.65 9.65 -4.80
N ILE A 53 -9.51 9.12 -4.33
CA ILE A 53 -8.20 9.77 -4.53
C ILE A 53 -7.41 9.18 -5.72
N SER A 54 -7.87 8.09 -6.33
CA SER A 54 -7.12 7.38 -7.37
C SER A 54 -6.85 8.24 -8.62
N GLY A 55 -7.59 9.33 -8.84
CA GLY A 55 -7.34 10.30 -9.91
C GLY A 55 -6.42 11.47 -9.54
N SER A 56 -6.11 11.68 -8.26
CA SER A 56 -5.35 12.84 -7.77
C SER A 56 -4.40 12.44 -6.62
N VAL A 57 -3.58 11.43 -6.86
CA VAL A 57 -2.64 10.87 -5.87
C VAL A 57 -1.37 11.73 -5.79
N SER A 58 -0.97 12.10 -4.58
CA SER A 58 0.25 12.87 -4.35
C SER A 58 1.52 12.06 -4.70
N PRO A 59 2.65 12.71 -5.03
CA PRO A 59 3.90 12.02 -5.29
C PRO A 59 4.36 11.12 -4.13
N GLU A 60 4.14 11.54 -2.89
CA GLU A 60 4.54 10.79 -1.69
C GLU A 60 3.74 9.48 -1.56
N LEU A 61 2.44 9.53 -1.86
CA LEU A 61 1.60 8.33 -1.85
C LEU A 61 1.97 7.38 -2.99
N LYS A 62 2.30 7.91 -4.18
CA LYS A 62 2.82 7.09 -5.29
C LYS A 62 4.13 6.41 -4.91
N PHE A 63 5.05 7.16 -4.30
CA PHE A 63 6.33 6.64 -3.82
C PHE A 63 6.13 5.52 -2.79
N ALA A 64 5.20 5.70 -1.85
CA ALA A 64 4.94 4.74 -0.78
C ALA A 64 4.37 3.40 -1.25
N VAL A 65 3.67 3.36 -2.40
CA VAL A 65 3.09 2.12 -2.95
C VAL A 65 3.95 1.47 -4.01
N ASP A 66 5.08 2.06 -4.37
CA ASP A 66 6.03 1.41 -5.27
C ASP A 66 6.72 0.26 -4.54
N ALA A 67 6.67 -0.93 -5.12
CA ALA A 67 7.27 -2.14 -4.54
C ALA A 67 8.80 -2.04 -4.48
N GLU A 68 9.43 -1.29 -5.39
CA GLU A 68 10.88 -1.08 -5.40
C GLU A 68 11.35 -0.27 -4.19
N ASN A 69 10.48 0.58 -3.64
CA ASN A 69 10.76 1.37 -2.45
C ASN A 69 10.55 0.58 -1.15
N SER A 70 10.12 -0.69 -1.21
CA SER A 70 9.82 -1.50 -0.03
C SER A 70 10.85 -2.58 0.22
N SER A 71 11.67 -2.39 1.26
CA SER A 71 12.63 -3.41 1.72
C SER A 71 12.00 -4.58 2.49
N LEU A 72 10.76 -4.41 2.95
CA LEU A 72 10.04 -5.42 3.75
C LEU A 72 9.17 -6.32 2.89
N LEU A 73 8.55 -5.80 1.82
CA LEU A 73 7.63 -6.55 0.97
C LEU A 73 8.26 -7.83 0.43
N TRP A 74 9.54 -7.76 0.04
CA TRP A 74 10.31 -8.89 -0.48
C TRP A 74 10.71 -9.92 0.58
N LYS A 75 10.72 -9.54 1.86
CA LYS A 75 11.11 -10.40 2.98
C LYS A 75 9.95 -11.22 3.55
N ILE A 76 8.71 -10.94 3.15
CA ILE A 76 7.55 -11.68 3.63
C ILE A 76 7.58 -13.11 3.05
N LYS A 77 7.77 -14.10 3.93
CA LYS A 77 7.72 -15.54 3.61
C LYS A 77 6.29 -16.08 3.79
N TYR A 78 5.90 -17.09 3.02
CA TYR A 78 4.50 -17.48 2.82
C TYR A 78 4.24 -18.97 2.69
#